data_AF-A0AAJ2QET3-F1
#
_entry.id   AF-A0AAJ2QET3-F1
#
_cell.length_a   1.000
_cell.length_b   1.000
_cell.length_c   1.000
_cell.angle_alpha   90.00
_cell.angle_beta   90.00
_cell.angle_gamma   90.00
#
_symmetry.space_group_name_H-M   'P 1'
#
loop_
_entity.id
_entity.type
_entity.pdbx_description
1 polymer ?
#
loop_
_entity_poly.entity_id
_entity_poly.type
_entity_poly.pdbx_seq_one_letter_code
_entity_poly.pdbx_strand_id
1 'polypeptide(L)'
;MGDDIHIDIRAAEAGSDSATSTTPGGLAPMLESGDLVAGEELYWSRPRLGVRHLATVLPNGWLRFDGKAYKTPSGAAVAAAHTAADGWTAWRRSRDGVIIGSLRNQD
;
A
#
# COMPACT_ATOMS: atom_id res chain seq x y z
N MET A 1 8.54 5.32 20.94
CA MET A 1 7.20 4.74 20.77
C MET A 1 6.92 4.76 19.28
N GLY A 2 6.87 3.59 18.67
CA GLY A 2 7.00 3.38 17.24
C GLY A 2 7.69 2.03 17.07
N ASP A 3 6.96 0.97 17.41
CA ASP A 3 7.36 -0.39 17.08
C ASP A 3 7.36 -0.53 15.55
N ASP A 4 8.55 -0.37 14.96
CA ASP A 4 8.81 -0.66 13.56
C ASP A 4 8.97 -2.19 13.43
N ILE A 5 7.83 -2.90 13.33
CA ILE A 5 7.84 -4.31 12.93
C ILE A 5 8.32 -4.38 11.48
N HIS A 6 9.61 -4.68 11.31
CA HIS A 6 10.20 -5.01 10.02
C HIS A 6 9.83 -6.44 9.64
N ILE A 7 8.97 -6.60 8.64
CA ILE A 7 8.72 -7.90 8.02
C ILE A 7 9.62 -8.02 6.79
N ASP A 8 10.62 -8.90 6.87
CA ASP A 8 11.40 -9.36 5.72
C ASP A 8 10.53 -10.27 4.85
N ILE A 9 9.93 -9.74 3.78
CA ILE A 9 9.20 -10.55 2.80
C ILE A 9 10.22 -11.12 1.82
N ARG A 10 10.77 -12.30 2.15
CA ARG A 10 11.53 -13.10 1.19
C ARG A 10 10.57 -13.76 0.20
N ALA A 11 10.80 -13.50 -1.08
CA ALA A 11 10.22 -14.27 -2.17
C ALA A 11 10.92 -15.64 -2.24
N ALA A 12 10.25 -16.71 -1.79
CA ALA A 12 10.34 -18.08 -2.33
C ALA A 12 9.48 -19.04 -1.50
N GLU A 13 8.54 -19.69 -2.19
CA GLU A 13 8.11 -21.09 -2.04
C GLU A 13 7.54 -21.60 -0.70
N ALA A 14 6.26 -22.02 -0.77
CA ALA A 14 5.63 -23.12 -0.05
C ALA A 14 6.02 -23.33 1.44
N GLY A 15 5.19 -22.81 2.35
CA GLY A 15 5.18 -23.20 3.76
C GLY A 15 4.71 -22.06 4.65
N SER A 16 3.77 -22.37 5.56
CA SER A 16 3.07 -21.44 6.47
C SER A 16 3.96 -20.47 7.28
N ASP A 17 3.29 -19.42 7.79
CA ASP A 17 3.71 -18.37 8.74
C ASP A 17 4.54 -17.21 8.16
N SER A 18 4.11 -15.94 8.12
CA SER A 18 3.32 -15.19 9.12
C SER A 18 2.32 -14.20 8.48
N ALA A 19 1.15 -14.70 8.09
CA ALA A 19 0.03 -13.87 7.63
C ALA A 19 -0.81 -13.25 8.78
N THR A 20 -0.25 -13.15 10.00
CA THR A 20 -0.95 -12.65 11.19
C THR A 20 -0.28 -11.40 11.75
N SER A 21 -0.32 -10.31 10.98
CA SER A 21 -0.40 -8.98 11.60
C SER A 21 -1.88 -8.71 11.89
N THR A 22 -2.30 -8.94 13.14
CA THR A 22 -3.68 -8.69 13.63
C THR A 22 -4.10 -7.22 13.51
N THR A 23 -3.16 -6.30 13.27
CA THR A 23 -3.45 -4.87 13.14
C THR A 23 -3.88 -4.53 11.71
N PRO A 24 -5.15 -4.14 11.48
CA PRO A 24 -5.60 -3.70 10.16
C PRO A 24 -4.76 -2.49 9.69
N GLY A 25 -4.25 -2.58 8.46
CA GLY A 25 -3.53 -1.47 7.84
C GLY A 25 -4.45 -0.34 7.38
N GLY A 26 -3.87 0.76 6.92
CA GLY A 26 -4.64 1.93 6.49
C GLY A 26 -5.62 1.68 5.34
N LEU A 27 -5.45 0.61 4.57
CA LEU A 27 -6.35 0.22 3.47
C LEU A 27 -7.40 -0.82 3.88
N ALA A 28 -7.34 -1.37 5.09
CA ALA A 28 -8.30 -2.36 5.58
C ALA A 28 -9.77 -1.94 5.42
N PRO A 29 -10.21 -0.72 5.80
CA PRO A 29 -11.61 -0.33 5.61
C PRO A 29 -12.05 -0.32 4.14
N MET A 30 -11.12 -0.09 3.21
CA MET A 30 -11.41 -0.08 1.77
C MET A 30 -11.51 -1.49 1.19
N LEU A 31 -10.81 -2.46 1.80
CA LEU A 31 -10.95 -3.88 1.48
C LEU A 31 -12.28 -4.41 2.02
N GLU A 32 -12.70 -3.96 3.20
CA GLU A 32 -13.99 -4.32 3.81
C GLU A 32 -15.18 -3.73 3.05
N SER A 33 -15.08 -2.49 2.55
CA SER A 33 -16.12 -1.88 1.71
C SER A 33 -16.21 -2.48 0.31
N GLY A 34 -15.20 -3.26 -0.10
CA GLY A 34 -15.09 -3.78 -1.47
C GLY A 34 -14.65 -2.74 -2.49
N ASP A 35 -14.29 -1.53 -2.05
CA ASP A 35 -13.73 -0.52 -2.93
C ASP A 35 -12.40 -1.00 -3.48
N LEU A 36 -11.52 -1.54 -2.63
CA LEU A 36 -10.19 -2.03 -2.98
C LEU A 36 -10.15 -3.57 -2.94
N VAL A 37 -9.27 -4.18 -3.73
CA VAL A 37 -9.09 -5.64 -3.71
C VAL A 37 -7.69 -6.00 -3.19
N ALA A 38 -7.61 -7.05 -2.38
CA ALA A 38 -6.33 -7.59 -1.94
C ALA A 38 -5.55 -8.16 -3.13
N GLY A 39 -4.26 -7.85 -3.21
CA GLY A 39 -3.41 -8.17 -4.36
C GLY A 39 -3.52 -7.17 -5.51
N GLU A 40 -4.36 -6.14 -5.40
CA GLU A 40 -4.48 -5.11 -6.43
C GLU A 40 -3.20 -4.27 -6.52
N GLU A 41 -2.80 -3.95 -7.76
CA GLU A 41 -1.70 -3.03 -7.99
C GLU A 41 -2.17 -1.58 -7.94
N LEU A 42 -1.46 -0.81 -7.13
CA LEU A 42 -1.48 0.64 -7.14
C LEU A 42 -0.25 1.17 -7.85
N TYR A 43 -0.40 2.28 -8.53
CA TYR A 43 0.70 3.02 -9.11
C TYR A 43 0.68 4.47 -8.67
N TRP A 44 1.87 5.05 -8.57
CA TRP A 44 2.04 6.48 -8.42
C TRP A 44 2.88 7.01 -9.57
N SER A 45 2.27 7.85 -10.40
CA SER A 45 2.98 8.54 -11.48
C SER A 45 3.48 9.90 -10.99
N ARG A 46 4.79 10.12 -11.10
CA ARG A 46 5.47 11.38 -10.84
C ARG A 46 5.92 12.00 -12.17
N PRO A 47 5.02 12.70 -12.89
CA PRO A 47 5.31 13.20 -14.24
C PRO A 47 6.48 14.18 -14.28
N ARG A 48 6.70 14.96 -13.21
CA ARG A 48 7.86 15.87 -13.11
C ARG A 48 9.21 15.14 -13.07
N LEU A 49 9.24 13.89 -12.62
CA LEU A 49 10.43 13.05 -12.51
C LEU A 49 10.48 11.97 -13.60
N GLY A 50 9.39 11.77 -14.35
CA GLY A 50 9.25 10.65 -15.29
C GLY A 50 9.23 9.26 -14.63
N VAL A 51 9.00 9.19 -13.31
CA VAL A 51 9.05 7.94 -12.54
C VAL A 51 7.63 7.45 -12.24
N ARG A 52 7.41 6.14 -12.38
CA ARG A 52 6.20 5.46 -11.92
C ARG A 52 6.58 4.44 -10.85
N HIS A 53 6.03 4.61 -9.66
CA HIS A 53 6.16 3.66 -8.57
C HIS A 53 5.00 2.67 -8.62
N LEU A 54 5.27 1.39 -8.41
CA LEU A 54 4.26 0.34 -8.33
C LEU A 54 4.25 -0.23 -6.92
N ALA A 55 3.05 -0.40 -6.38
CA ALA A 55 2.82 -0.98 -5.07
C ALA A 55 1.67 -1.99 -5.15
N THR A 56 1.67 -2.99 -4.29
CA THR A 56 0.65 -4.04 -4.24
C THR A 56 -0.09 -3.97 -2.91
N VAL A 57 -1.42 -3.96 -2.96
CA VAL A 57 -2.27 -4.02 -1.78
C VAL A 57 -2.18 -5.41 -1.17
N LEU A 58 -1.95 -5.50 0.13
CA LEU A 58 -1.95 -6.75 0.87
C LEU A 58 -3.32 -7.01 1.51
N PRO A 59 -3.71 -8.28 1.72
CA PRO A 59 -5.03 -8.64 2.28
C PRO A 59 -5.28 -8.14 3.70
N ASN A 60 -4.22 -7.80 4.45
CA ASN A 60 -4.32 -7.19 5.78
C ASN A 60 -4.50 -5.65 5.73
N GLY A 61 -4.66 -5.04 4.55
CA GLY A 61 -4.78 -3.60 4.38
C GLY A 61 -3.45 -2.85 4.39
N TRP A 62 -2.33 -3.57 4.29
CA TRP A 62 -1.00 -2.98 4.15
C TRP A 62 -0.67 -2.75 2.67
N LEU A 63 0.33 -1.93 2.41
CA LEU A 63 0.79 -1.64 1.06
C LEU A 63 2.23 -2.11 0.89
N ARG A 64 2.46 -3.01 -0.06
CA ARG A 64 3.81 -3.48 -0.43
C ARG A 64 4.38 -2.61 -1.53
N PHE A 65 5.47 -1.91 -1.27
CA PHE A 65 6.18 -1.08 -2.23
C PHE A 65 7.64 -1.53 -2.28
N ASP A 66 8.16 -1.76 -3.49
CA ASP A 66 9.57 -2.14 -3.74
C ASP A 66 10.07 -3.31 -2.86
N GLY A 67 9.25 -4.34 -2.69
CA GLY A 67 9.55 -5.50 -1.86
C GLY A 67 9.30 -5.32 -0.35
N LYS A 68 9.07 -4.10 0.14
CA LYS A 68 8.81 -3.81 1.56
C LYS A 68 7.32 -3.56 1.83
N ALA A 69 6.77 -4.14 2.89
CA ALA A 69 5.40 -3.90 3.31
C ALA A 69 5.31 -2.73 4.30
N TYR A 70 4.29 -1.90 4.12
CA TYR A 70 4.02 -0.72 4.92
C TYR A 70 2.59 -0.74 5.45
N LYS A 71 2.44 -0.54 6.76
CA LYS A 71 1.14 -0.48 7.43
C LYS A 71 0.25 0.68 6.96
N THR A 72 0.84 1.75 6.44
CA THR A 72 0.12 2.92 5.94
C THR A 72 0.54 3.28 4.51
N PRO A 73 -0.38 3.81 3.69
CA PRO A 73 -0.05 4.31 2.36
C PRO A 73 0.95 5.47 2.40
N SER A 74 0.92 6.30 3.46
CA SER A 74 1.91 7.37 3.65
C SER A 74 3.32 6.83 3.89
N GLY A 75 3.48 5.74 4.65
CA GLY A 75 4.80 5.11 4.83
C GLY A 75 5.39 4.62 3.51
N ALA A 76 4.57 3.96 2.69
CA ALA A 76 4.97 3.55 1.35
C ALA A 76 5.26 4.76 0.45
N ALA A 77 4.46 5.82 0.51
CA ALA A 77 4.68 7.02 -0.31
C ALA A 77 5.95 7.77 0.10
N VAL A 78 6.27 7.85 1.39
CA VAL A 78 7.53 8.43 1.86
C VAL A 78 8.72 7.61 1.36
N ALA A 79 8.62 6.29 1.39
CA ALA A 79 9.64 5.41 0.84
C ALA A 79 9.82 5.59 -0.68
N ALA A 80 8.72 5.67 -1.44
CA ALA A 80 8.76 5.91 -2.88
C ALA A 80 9.28 7.32 -3.23
N ALA A 81 8.91 8.32 -2.43
CA ALA A 81 9.27 9.71 -2.62
C ALA A 81 10.69 10.05 -2.19
N HIS A 82 11.24 9.28 -1.25
CA HIS A 82 12.36 9.65 -0.38
C HIS A 82 12.14 10.99 0.37
N THR A 83 10.90 11.45 0.49
CA THR A 83 10.51 12.71 1.14
C THR A 83 9.15 12.56 1.80
N ALA A 84 8.78 13.48 2.70
CA ALA A 84 7.40 13.56 3.19
C ALA A 84 6.43 13.67 2.00
N ALA A 85 5.48 12.74 1.92
CA ALA A 85 4.51 12.65 0.85
C ALA A 85 3.15 12.21 1.40
N ASP A 86 2.09 12.73 0.78
CA ASP A 86 0.73 12.31 1.10
C ASP A 86 0.43 10.98 0.40
N GLY A 87 0.37 9.90 1.18
CA GLY A 87 0.07 8.57 0.67
C GLY A 87 -1.31 8.44 0.05
N TRP A 88 -2.29 9.24 0.48
CA TRP A 88 -3.65 9.08 0.00
C TRP A 88 -3.83 9.61 -1.42
N THR A 89 -3.12 10.68 -1.77
CA THR A 89 -3.14 11.28 -3.12
C THR A 89 -2.05 10.76 -4.05
N ALA A 90 -1.00 10.14 -3.49
CA ALA A 90 0.08 9.52 -4.25
C ALA A 90 -0.39 8.27 -5.01
N TRP A 91 -1.07 7.35 -4.32
CA TRP A 91 -1.40 6.04 -4.88
C TRP A 91 -2.70 6.08 -5.68
N ARG A 92 -2.64 5.55 -6.91
CA ARG A 92 -3.76 5.35 -7.82
C ARG A 92 -3.93 3.90 -8.14
N ARG A 93 -5.15 3.44 -8.33
CA ARG A 93 -5.43 2.07 -8.70
C ARG A 93 -5.10 1.82 -10.16
N SER A 94 -4.41 0.72 -10.44
CA SER A 94 -4.04 0.38 -11.82
C SER A 94 -5.26 0.06 -12.69
N ARG A 95 -6.36 -0.43 -12.10
CA ARG A 95 -7.57 -0.83 -12.84
C ARG A 95 -8.35 0.33 -13.46
N ASP A 96 -8.47 1.46 -12.75
CA ASP A 96 -9.38 2.57 -13.09
C ASP A 96 -8.70 3.96 -12.99
N GLY A 97 -7.47 4.01 -12.48
CA GLY A 97 -6.72 5.25 -12.28
C GLY A 97 -7.20 6.09 -11.10
N VAL A 98 -8.14 5.59 -10.28
CA VAL A 98 -8.73 6.33 -9.17
C VAL A 98 -7.73 6.43 -8.01
N ILE A 99 -7.65 7.60 -7.42
CA ILE A 99 -6.80 7.88 -6.26
C ILE A 99 -7.42 7.24 -5.02
N ILE A 100 -6.62 6.52 -4.22
CA ILE A 100 -7.14 5.82 -3.03
C ILE A 100 -7.74 6.77 -1.98
N GLY A 101 -7.23 7.99 -1.87
CA GLY A 101 -7.77 9.02 -0.99
C GLY A 101 -9.19 9.45 -1.37
N SER A 102 -9.55 9.39 -2.65
CA SER A 102 -10.90 9.74 -3.11
C SER A 102 -11.94 8.71 -2.65
N LEU A 103 -11.56 7.43 -2.59
CA LEU A 103 -12.43 6.33 -2.16
C LEU A 103 -12.78 6.43 -0.67
N ARG A 104 -11.88 7.00 0.15
CA ARG A 104 -12.11 7.17 1.60
C ARG A 104 -13.21 8.17 1.94
N ASN A 105 -13.52 9.09 1.04
CA ASN A 105 -14.43 10.22 1.31
C ASN A 105 -15.76 10.12 0.55
N GLN A 106 -16.10 8.93 0.07
CA GLN A 106 -17.44 8.60 -0.46
C GLN A 106 -18.21 7.97 0.72
N ASP A 107 -19.00 8.79 1.42
CA ASP A 107 -19.96 8.39 2.45
C ASP A 107 -21.38 8.60 1.87
#